data_AF-A0A5E7N031-F1
#
_entry.id   AF-A0A5E7N031-F1
#
_cell.length_a   1.000
_cell.length_b   1.000
_cell.length_c   1.000
_cell.angle_alpha   90.00
_cell.angle_beta   90.00
_cell.angle_gamma   90.00
#
_symmetry.space_group_name_H-M   'P 1'
#
loop_
_entity.id
_entity.type
_entity.pdbx_description
1 polymer ?
#
loop_
_entity_poly.entity_id
_entity_poly.type
_entity_poly.pdbx_seq_one_letter_code
_entity_poly.pdbx_strand_id
1 'polypeptide(L)'
;MASTQAQPGFMRRDRDESGFFNGIPFLQSAVQSVPVGEGLTARFFLSEDLFNSGSVCEGRALFALLCSPGDAVPVAVLDATVLSRGTGRGMGVSDSGDLLSESLNKVVNALSKTCVEDLLGVVSRGGILVLNRLEVRTDYNHLGIGLRFFTAITERVNNHFKLALYALHPFPLQYEYCEPDAESPEYEAFWESFRLDVEKLSNFYCYEFGCKSPSVDESLLINAFSGWQLNIDRFGWTVVLSE
;
A
#
# COMPACT_ATOMS: atom_id res chain seq x y z
N MET A 1 19.36 -9.76 -45.42
CA MET A 1 19.03 -8.64 -44.51
C MET A 1 17.55 -8.73 -44.17
N ALA A 2 17.24 -9.17 -42.95
CA ALA A 2 15.99 -8.90 -42.26
C ALA A 2 16.30 -9.09 -40.77
N SER A 3 15.96 -8.07 -40.00
CA SER A 3 16.37 -7.78 -38.63
C SER A 3 16.00 -8.87 -37.62
N THR A 4 16.97 -9.28 -36.82
CA THR A 4 16.80 -9.96 -35.54
C THR A 4 15.93 -9.07 -34.65
N GLN A 5 14.67 -9.43 -34.44
CA GLN A 5 13.85 -8.83 -33.40
C GLN A 5 14.40 -9.31 -32.05
N ALA A 6 15.05 -8.40 -31.33
CA ALA A 6 15.39 -8.63 -29.93
C ALA A 6 14.08 -8.78 -29.15
N GLN A 7 13.85 -9.97 -28.61
CA GLN A 7 12.88 -10.18 -27.55
C GLN A 7 13.26 -9.25 -26.38
N PRO A 8 12.35 -8.45 -25.80
CA PRO A 8 12.65 -7.75 -24.57
C PRO A 8 12.86 -8.80 -23.49
N GLY A 9 14.11 -8.91 -23.06
CA GLY A 9 14.58 -9.86 -22.06
C GLY A 9 13.81 -9.71 -20.75
N PHE A 10 13.39 -10.87 -20.28
CA PHE A 10 12.94 -11.19 -18.93
C PHE A 10 13.85 -10.56 -17.86
N MET A 11 13.27 -9.87 -16.88
CA MET A 11 13.89 -9.81 -15.55
C MET A 11 13.33 -10.95 -14.71
N ARG A 12 14.14 -12.00 -14.62
CA ARG A 12 13.97 -13.08 -13.63
C ARG A 12 14.42 -12.50 -12.29
N ARG A 13 13.72 -12.83 -11.21
CA ARG A 13 14.12 -12.47 -9.84
C ARG A 13 15.54 -12.97 -9.56
N ASP A 14 16.48 -12.07 -9.38
CA ASP A 14 17.73 -12.37 -8.70
C ASP A 14 17.58 -11.98 -7.23
N ARG A 15 17.98 -12.90 -6.35
CA ARG A 15 17.77 -12.87 -4.90
C ARG A 15 18.65 -11.81 -4.20
N ASP A 16 19.50 -11.12 -4.96
CA ASP A 16 20.59 -10.28 -4.46
C ASP A 16 20.40 -8.78 -4.73
N GLU A 17 19.27 -8.36 -5.32
CA GLU A 17 18.96 -6.95 -5.48
C GLU A 17 18.01 -6.54 -4.34
N SER A 18 18.50 -5.75 -3.38
CA SER A 18 17.70 -4.93 -2.46
C SER A 18 17.74 -3.48 -2.91
N GLY A 19 16.62 -2.76 -2.87
CA GLY A 19 16.56 -1.41 -3.42
C GLY A 19 15.23 -0.93 -3.99
N PHE A 20 15.27 0.36 -4.35
CA PHE A 20 14.16 1.26 -4.62
C PHE A 20 13.15 0.82 -5.70
N PHE A 21 13.57 -0.07 -6.60
CA PHE A 21 12.76 -0.50 -7.74
C PHE A 21 12.69 -2.02 -7.85
N ASN A 22 13.02 -2.76 -6.79
CA ASN A 22 12.92 -4.20 -6.89
C ASN A 22 11.47 -4.64 -6.97
N GLY A 23 11.21 -5.52 -7.93
CA GLY A 23 9.87 -6.04 -8.20
C GLY A 23 8.87 -5.00 -8.71
N ILE A 24 9.27 -3.99 -9.50
CA ILE A 24 8.28 -3.08 -10.15
C ILE A 24 7.21 -3.95 -10.82
N PRO A 25 5.93 -3.84 -10.40
CA PRO A 25 4.88 -4.69 -10.95
C PRO A 25 4.68 -4.34 -12.42
N PHE A 26 4.74 -5.35 -13.28
CA PHE A 26 4.29 -5.19 -14.66
C PHE A 26 2.79 -4.94 -14.64
N LEU A 27 2.36 -3.75 -15.07
CA LEU A 27 0.95 -3.45 -15.26
C LEU A 27 0.43 -4.26 -16.46
N GLN A 28 0.00 -5.49 -16.19
CA GLN A 28 -0.67 -6.36 -17.16
C GLN A 28 -2.18 -6.10 -17.06
N SER A 29 -2.88 -6.01 -18.20
CA SER A 29 -4.35 -5.78 -18.35
C SER A 29 -4.77 -4.32 -18.63
N ALA A 30 -6.06 -4.00 -18.41
CA ALA A 30 -6.67 -2.71 -18.71
C ALA A 30 -6.12 -1.58 -17.82
N VAL A 31 -4.98 -1.04 -18.24
CA VAL A 31 -4.30 0.06 -17.55
C VAL A 31 -5.08 1.36 -17.75
N GLN A 32 -5.45 1.98 -16.65
CA GLN A 32 -6.01 3.32 -16.62
C GLN A 32 -4.89 4.36 -16.45
N SER A 33 -5.09 5.56 -16.99
CA SER A 33 -4.12 6.64 -16.90
C SER A 33 -4.76 7.90 -16.34
N VAL A 34 -4.06 8.60 -15.45
CA VAL A 34 -4.48 9.87 -14.86
C VAL A 34 -3.31 10.85 -14.85
N PRO A 35 -3.50 12.11 -15.31
CA PRO A 35 -2.46 13.14 -15.17
C PRO A 35 -2.27 13.51 -13.70
N VAL A 36 -1.02 13.65 -13.27
CA VAL A 36 -0.65 14.06 -11.89
C VAL A 36 -0.08 15.49 -11.86
N GLY A 37 0.16 16.08 -13.04
CA GLY A 37 0.72 17.43 -13.21
C GLY A 37 2.17 17.39 -13.71
N GLU A 38 2.71 18.53 -14.14
CA GLU A 38 4.13 18.67 -14.55
C GLU A 38 4.56 17.70 -15.67
N GLY A 39 3.62 17.27 -16.52
CA GLY A 39 3.86 16.28 -17.57
C GLY A 39 3.89 14.82 -17.07
N LEU A 40 3.74 14.59 -15.76
CA LEU A 40 3.70 13.27 -15.16
C LEU A 40 2.33 12.61 -15.33
N THR A 41 2.36 11.34 -15.69
CA THR A 41 1.15 10.52 -15.87
C THR A 41 1.25 9.29 -14.99
N ALA A 42 0.26 9.12 -14.12
CA ALA A 42 0.10 7.90 -13.36
C ALA A 42 -0.65 6.86 -14.20
N ARG A 43 -0.11 5.66 -14.26
CA ARG A 43 -0.69 4.48 -14.89
C ARG A 43 -1.01 3.47 -13.80
N PHE A 44 -2.23 2.95 -13.77
CA PHE A 44 -2.62 2.02 -12.71
C PHE A 44 -3.51 0.89 -13.20
N PHE A 45 -3.52 -0.18 -12.42
CA PHE A 45 -4.32 -1.37 -12.62
C PHE A 45 -4.93 -1.81 -11.28
N LEU A 46 -6.19 -2.23 -11.33
CA LEU A 46 -6.89 -2.89 -10.24
C LEU A 46 -7.17 -4.32 -10.64
N SER A 47 -6.78 -5.28 -9.80
CA SER A 47 -7.04 -6.69 -10.06
C SER A 47 -8.53 -7.04 -9.95
N GLU A 48 -8.86 -8.24 -10.42
CA GLU A 48 -10.04 -8.94 -9.97
C GLU A 48 -9.96 -9.23 -8.46
N ASP A 49 -11.08 -9.66 -7.88
CA ASP A 49 -11.09 -10.05 -6.47
C ASP A 49 -10.10 -11.18 -6.23
N LEU A 50 -9.16 -10.94 -5.32
CA LEU A 50 -8.14 -11.90 -4.90
C LEU A 50 -8.69 -12.86 -3.85
N PHE A 51 -9.77 -12.49 -3.17
CA PHE A 51 -10.45 -13.36 -2.24
C PHE A 51 -11.34 -14.37 -2.99
N ASN A 52 -11.70 -15.45 -2.29
CA ASN A 52 -12.53 -16.49 -2.88
C ASN A 52 -13.94 -15.93 -3.17
N SER A 53 -14.50 -16.27 -4.33
CA SER A 53 -15.83 -15.85 -4.75
C SER A 53 -16.89 -16.29 -3.72
N GLY A 54 -17.36 -15.36 -2.89
CA GLY A 54 -18.29 -15.65 -1.79
C GLY A 54 -17.85 -15.19 -0.39
N SER A 55 -16.69 -14.55 -0.26
CA SER A 55 -16.30 -13.85 0.97
C SER A 55 -17.18 -12.62 1.25
N VAL A 56 -17.31 -12.25 2.53
CA VAL A 56 -18.02 -11.02 2.95
C VAL A 56 -17.23 -9.75 2.66
N CYS A 57 -15.95 -9.89 2.31
CA CYS A 57 -15.04 -8.85 1.86
C CYS A 57 -14.48 -9.26 0.49
N GLU A 58 -14.27 -8.28 -0.39
CA GLU A 58 -13.43 -8.39 -1.59
C GLU A 58 -12.08 -7.73 -1.31
N GLY A 59 -11.01 -8.27 -1.89
CA GLY A 59 -9.66 -7.76 -1.77
C GLY A 59 -9.05 -7.61 -3.16
N ARG A 60 -8.77 -6.39 -3.61
CA ARG A 60 -8.21 -6.13 -4.94
C ARG A 60 -6.85 -5.49 -4.84
N ALA A 61 -5.85 -6.05 -5.51
CA ALA A 61 -4.56 -5.42 -5.63
C ALA A 61 -4.66 -4.18 -6.54
N LEU A 62 -4.04 -3.10 -6.09
CA LEU A 62 -3.87 -1.85 -6.79
C LEU A 62 -2.37 -1.66 -7.03
N PHE A 63 -1.99 -1.63 -8.30
CA PHE A 63 -0.63 -1.34 -8.73
C PHE A 63 -0.64 -0.07 -9.55
N ALA A 64 0.25 0.88 -9.23
CA ALA A 64 0.36 2.13 -9.94
C ALA A 64 1.82 2.54 -10.14
N LEU A 65 2.09 3.14 -11.30
CA LEU A 65 3.38 3.68 -11.69
C LEU A 65 3.20 5.14 -12.12
N LEU A 66 4.03 6.04 -11.62
CA LEU A 66 4.12 7.41 -12.09
C LEU A 66 5.22 7.52 -13.13
N CYS A 67 4.88 7.91 -14.35
CA CYS A 67 5.84 7.99 -15.45
C CYS A 67 6.09 9.45 -15.87
N SER A 68 7.35 9.75 -16.18
CA SER A 68 7.75 10.98 -16.87
C SER A 68 7.94 10.71 -18.37
N PRO A 69 7.57 11.62 -19.27
CA PRO A 69 7.78 11.45 -20.71
C PRO A 69 9.27 11.26 -21.04
N GLY A 70 9.60 10.14 -21.70
CA GLY A 70 10.97 9.83 -22.10
C GLY A 70 11.81 9.08 -21.07
N ASP A 71 11.32 8.93 -19.84
CA ASP A 71 12.01 8.13 -18.81
C ASP A 71 11.72 6.63 -18.99
N ALA A 72 12.78 5.82 -18.92
CA ALA A 72 12.67 4.35 -18.98
C ALA A 72 12.21 3.72 -17.66
N VAL A 73 12.38 4.44 -16.54
CA VAL A 73 12.08 3.98 -15.18
C VAL A 73 11.03 4.90 -14.57
N PRO A 74 10.01 4.37 -13.87
CA PRO A 74 9.01 5.23 -13.23
C PRO A 74 9.65 6.20 -12.22
N VAL A 75 9.01 7.35 -12.07
CA VAL A 75 9.31 8.36 -11.06
C VAL A 75 8.82 7.90 -9.68
N ALA A 76 7.70 7.17 -9.62
CA ALA A 76 7.20 6.61 -8.38
C ALA A 76 6.43 5.31 -8.62
N VAL A 77 6.36 4.46 -7.59
CA VAL A 77 5.63 3.19 -7.56
C VAL A 77 4.72 3.18 -6.34
N LEU A 78 3.49 2.69 -6.52
CA LEU A 78 2.53 2.49 -5.45
C LEU A 78 1.92 1.10 -5.57
N ASP A 79 2.01 0.32 -4.50
CA ASP A 79 1.35 -0.97 -4.36
C ASP A 79 0.44 -0.94 -3.14
N ALA A 80 -0.82 -1.32 -3.33
CA ALA A 80 -1.82 -1.33 -2.28
C ALA A 80 -2.83 -2.46 -2.47
N THR A 81 -3.62 -2.72 -1.43
CA THR A 81 -4.77 -3.62 -1.48
C THR A 81 -6.01 -2.85 -1.07
N VAL A 82 -7.05 -2.88 -1.90
CA VAL A 82 -8.35 -2.29 -1.59
C VAL A 82 -9.25 -3.38 -1.03
N LEU A 83 -9.63 -3.24 0.22
CA LEU A 83 -10.66 -4.04 0.89
C LEU A 83 -12.00 -3.35 0.71
N SER A 84 -13.00 -4.09 0.24
CA SER A 84 -14.35 -3.54 0.02
C SER A 84 -15.41 -4.59 0.32
N ARG A 85 -16.67 -4.16 0.38
CA ARG A 85 -17.79 -5.05 0.64
C ARG A 85 -17.89 -6.13 -0.44
N GLY A 86 -17.88 -7.39 -0.02
CA GLY A 86 -18.12 -8.52 -0.92
C GLY A 86 -19.60 -8.87 -1.10
N THR A 87 -19.85 -9.75 -2.07
CA THR A 87 -21.19 -10.20 -2.47
C THR A 87 -21.67 -11.43 -1.70
N GLY A 88 -20.81 -12.06 -0.89
CA GLY A 88 -21.05 -13.37 -0.31
C GLY A 88 -21.62 -13.40 1.12
N ARG A 89 -21.75 -14.64 1.64
CA ARG A 89 -22.20 -14.98 3.01
C ARG A 89 -21.16 -15.84 3.76
N GLY A 90 -19.89 -15.80 3.36
CA GLY A 90 -18.82 -16.69 3.82
C GLY A 90 -17.81 -16.08 4.81
N MET A 91 -16.58 -16.62 4.77
CA MET A 91 -15.44 -16.37 5.68
C MET A 91 -15.11 -14.87 5.87
N GLY A 92 -14.68 -14.50 7.08
CA GLY A 92 -14.41 -13.12 7.49
C GLY A 92 -13.18 -12.51 6.81
N VAL A 93 -12.95 -11.21 7.05
CA VAL A 93 -11.78 -10.48 6.51
C VAL A 93 -10.47 -11.14 6.94
N SER A 94 -10.40 -11.59 8.19
CA SER A 94 -9.24 -12.24 8.80
C SER A 94 -8.95 -13.62 8.18
N ASP A 95 -10.00 -14.41 7.94
CA ASP A 95 -9.90 -15.75 7.34
C ASP A 95 -9.52 -15.70 5.85
N SER A 96 -9.87 -14.62 5.16
CA SER A 96 -9.57 -14.42 3.73
C SER A 96 -8.15 -13.90 3.50
N GLY A 97 -7.55 -13.27 4.51
CA GLY A 97 -6.22 -12.70 4.44
C GLY A 97 -5.10 -13.75 4.40
N ASP A 98 -5.27 -14.89 5.09
CA ASP A 98 -4.31 -16.02 5.10
C ASP A 98 -3.91 -16.51 3.71
N LEU A 99 -4.69 -16.17 2.68
CA LEU A 99 -4.47 -16.55 1.29
C LEU A 99 -3.62 -15.55 0.48
N LEU A 100 -3.37 -14.33 0.95
CA LEU A 100 -2.80 -13.25 0.11
C LEU A 100 -1.39 -12.81 0.48
N SER A 101 -1.14 -12.38 1.72
CA SER A 101 0.21 -12.08 2.20
C SER A 101 0.25 -11.89 3.71
N GLU A 102 1.39 -12.24 4.32
CA GLU A 102 1.61 -12.03 5.76
C GLU A 102 1.50 -10.55 6.16
N SER A 103 1.95 -9.64 5.28
CA SER A 103 1.88 -8.19 5.51
C SER A 103 0.44 -7.66 5.54
N LEU A 104 -0.41 -8.11 4.61
CA LEU A 104 -1.82 -7.73 4.61
C LEU A 104 -2.52 -8.24 5.88
N ASN A 105 -2.20 -9.46 6.32
CA ASN A 105 -2.77 -10.05 7.53
C ASN A 105 -2.39 -9.29 8.78
N LYS A 106 -1.14 -8.85 8.89
CA LYS A 106 -0.70 -8.01 10.01
C LYS A 106 -1.55 -6.74 10.08
N VAL A 107 -1.74 -6.04 8.96
CA VAL A 107 -2.57 -4.83 8.91
C VAL A 107 -4.03 -5.12 9.26
N VAL A 108 -4.64 -6.13 8.63
CA VAL A 108 -6.06 -6.51 8.86
C VAL A 108 -6.30 -6.92 10.32
N ASN A 109 -5.41 -7.73 10.89
CA ASN A 109 -5.51 -8.16 12.28
C ASN A 109 -5.35 -6.98 13.25
N ALA A 110 -4.38 -6.10 13.00
CA ALA A 110 -4.19 -4.90 13.80
C ALA A 110 -5.41 -3.95 13.71
N LEU A 111 -5.96 -3.74 12.51
CA LEU A 111 -7.20 -2.98 12.30
C LEU A 111 -8.37 -3.62 13.07
N SER A 112 -8.59 -4.93 12.92
CA SER A 112 -9.70 -5.63 13.56
C SER A 112 -9.59 -5.65 15.09
N LYS A 113 -8.37 -5.74 15.63
CA LYS A 113 -8.11 -5.77 17.07
C LYS A 113 -8.31 -4.39 17.72
N THR A 114 -8.04 -3.32 16.98
CA THR A 114 -8.10 -1.94 17.48
C THR A 114 -9.35 -1.18 17.07
N CYS A 115 -10.21 -1.77 16.24
CA CYS A 115 -11.48 -1.16 15.86
C CYS A 115 -12.47 -1.26 17.04
N VAL A 116 -13.13 -0.15 17.38
CA VAL A 116 -14.20 -0.14 18.38
C VAL A 116 -15.45 -0.86 17.85
N GLU A 117 -15.64 -0.82 16.53
CA GLU A 117 -16.72 -1.50 15.82
C GLU A 117 -16.20 -2.80 15.16
N ASP A 118 -17.11 -3.55 14.53
CA ASP A 118 -16.71 -4.63 13.64
C ASP A 118 -16.07 -4.05 12.36
N LEU A 119 -14.87 -4.55 12.01
CA LEU A 119 -14.15 -4.16 10.80
C LEU A 119 -14.99 -4.39 9.55
N LEU A 120 -15.83 -5.44 9.53
CA LEU A 120 -16.78 -5.68 8.43
C LEU A 120 -17.82 -4.56 8.31
N GLY A 121 -18.24 -3.98 9.43
CA GLY A 121 -19.13 -2.81 9.46
C GLY A 121 -18.48 -1.61 8.77
N VAL A 122 -17.19 -1.37 9.03
CA VAL A 122 -16.42 -0.30 8.37
C VAL A 122 -16.31 -0.55 6.88
N VAL A 123 -15.84 -1.73 6.46
CA VAL A 123 -15.69 -2.13 5.05
C VAL A 123 -17.03 -2.06 4.29
N SER A 124 -18.13 -2.34 4.98
CA SER A 124 -19.48 -2.27 4.41
C SER A 124 -19.96 -0.83 4.15
N ARG A 125 -19.47 0.15 4.92
CA ARG A 125 -19.79 1.57 4.74
C ARG A 125 -18.88 2.24 3.72
N GLY A 126 -17.61 1.85 3.67
CA GLY A 126 -16.65 2.32 2.69
C GLY A 126 -15.38 1.47 2.65
N GLY A 127 -14.71 1.45 1.50
CA GLY A 127 -13.52 0.62 1.31
C GLY A 127 -12.34 1.06 2.19
N ILE A 128 -11.46 0.11 2.51
CA ILE A 128 -10.20 0.37 3.21
C ILE A 128 -9.05 0.16 2.22
N LEU A 129 -8.17 1.14 2.07
CA LEU A 129 -6.96 1.00 1.28
C LEU A 129 -5.78 0.65 2.19
N VAL A 130 -5.23 -0.55 2.04
CA VAL A 130 -4.00 -0.97 2.71
C VAL A 130 -2.82 -0.63 1.80
N LEU A 131 -2.01 0.36 2.18
CA LEU A 131 -0.83 0.76 1.41
C LEU A 131 0.34 -0.15 1.79
N ASN A 132 0.85 -0.90 0.82
CA ASN A 132 1.98 -1.82 1.01
C ASN A 132 3.31 -1.15 0.65
N ARG A 133 3.30 -0.30 -0.39
CA ARG A 133 4.49 0.38 -0.91
C ARG A 133 4.11 1.73 -1.49
N LEU A 134 4.89 2.74 -1.16
CA LEU A 134 4.95 4.01 -1.88
C LEU A 134 6.40 4.46 -1.93
N GLU A 135 6.96 4.47 -3.13
CA GLU A 135 8.36 4.83 -3.36
C GLU A 135 8.43 5.89 -4.45
N VAL A 136 9.04 7.03 -4.12
CA VAL A 136 9.38 8.14 -5.04
C VAL A 136 10.89 8.21 -5.29
N ARG A 137 11.29 8.19 -6.56
CA ARG A 137 12.70 8.25 -6.98
C ARG A 137 13.41 9.43 -6.30
N THR A 138 14.64 9.21 -5.86
CA THR A 138 15.35 10.15 -4.96
C THR A 138 15.52 11.56 -5.54
N ASP A 139 15.65 11.68 -6.86
CA ASP A 139 15.70 12.95 -7.60
C ASP A 139 14.37 13.72 -7.58
N TYR A 140 13.26 13.12 -7.11
CA TYR A 140 11.92 13.73 -7.02
C TYR A 140 11.38 13.89 -5.59
N ASN A 141 12.11 13.43 -4.56
CA ASN A 141 11.62 13.41 -3.17
C ASN A 141 11.21 14.79 -2.61
N HIS A 142 11.84 15.86 -3.08
CA HIS A 142 11.60 17.23 -2.61
C HIS A 142 10.41 17.94 -3.28
N LEU A 143 9.72 17.26 -4.21
CA LEU A 143 8.67 17.85 -5.04
C LEU A 143 7.25 17.44 -4.61
N GLY A 144 7.08 16.85 -3.43
CA GLY A 144 5.77 16.40 -2.93
C GLY A 144 5.10 15.36 -3.84
N ILE A 145 5.90 14.61 -4.61
CA ILE A 145 5.41 13.69 -5.65
C ILE A 145 4.63 12.53 -5.04
N GLY A 146 5.08 12.01 -3.89
CA GLY A 146 4.43 10.89 -3.21
C GLY A 146 2.98 11.19 -2.86
N LEU A 147 2.73 12.35 -2.23
CA LEU A 147 1.39 12.78 -1.87
C LEU A 147 0.52 13.03 -3.11
N ARG A 148 1.03 13.78 -4.11
CA ARG A 148 0.27 14.06 -5.34
C ARG A 148 -0.10 12.78 -6.09
N PHE A 149 0.83 11.84 -6.18
CA PHE A 149 0.62 10.56 -6.83
C PHE A 149 -0.40 9.70 -6.08
N PHE A 150 -0.24 9.56 -4.75
CA PHE A 150 -1.19 8.86 -3.90
C PHE A 150 -2.60 9.45 -4.03
N THR A 151 -2.74 10.77 -3.93
CA THR A 151 -4.04 11.46 -4.05
C THR A 151 -4.68 11.21 -5.41
N ALA A 152 -3.93 11.39 -6.51
CA ALA A 152 -4.47 11.20 -7.86
C ALA A 152 -4.96 9.75 -8.10
N ILE A 153 -4.23 8.76 -7.61
CA ILE A 153 -4.64 7.35 -7.72
C ILE A 153 -5.85 7.06 -6.82
N THR A 154 -5.79 7.47 -5.56
CA THR A 154 -6.86 7.18 -4.60
C THR A 154 -8.17 7.87 -4.95
N GLU A 155 -8.15 9.10 -5.49
CA GLU A 155 -9.35 9.76 -6.03
C GLU A 155 -10.00 8.94 -7.16
N ARG A 156 -9.21 8.35 -8.05
CA ARG A 156 -9.73 7.50 -9.14
C ARG A 156 -10.32 6.20 -8.64
N VAL A 157 -9.67 5.58 -7.66
CA VAL A 157 -10.13 4.34 -7.00
C VAL A 157 -11.38 4.62 -6.15
N ASN A 158 -11.44 5.77 -5.47
CA ASN A 158 -12.54 6.17 -4.60
C ASN A 158 -13.89 6.22 -5.32
N ASN A 159 -13.90 6.61 -6.61
CA ASN A 159 -15.11 6.60 -7.44
C ASN A 159 -15.78 5.22 -7.55
N HIS A 160 -15.02 4.14 -7.33
CA HIS A 160 -15.51 2.76 -7.44
C HIS A 160 -15.81 2.15 -6.06
N PHE A 161 -14.97 2.42 -5.06
CA PHE A 161 -15.01 1.71 -3.77
C PHE A 161 -15.45 2.55 -2.58
N LYS A 162 -15.66 3.87 -2.75
CA LYS A 162 -16.01 4.80 -1.67
C LYS A 162 -15.08 4.61 -0.47
N LEU A 163 -13.79 4.83 -0.70
CA LEU A 163 -12.75 4.64 0.30
C LEU A 163 -13.03 5.51 1.54
N ALA A 164 -13.01 4.89 2.71
CA ALA A 164 -13.25 5.51 4.00
C ALA A 164 -11.96 5.71 4.81
N LEU A 165 -11.10 4.69 4.76
CA LEU A 165 -9.88 4.62 5.56
C LEU A 165 -8.72 4.17 4.68
N TYR A 166 -7.52 4.63 4.98
CA TYR A 166 -6.30 3.95 4.56
C TYR A 166 -5.43 3.60 5.75
N ALA A 167 -4.68 2.52 5.60
CA ALA A 167 -3.90 1.89 6.64
C ALA A 167 -2.57 1.39 6.08
N LEU A 168 -1.51 1.42 6.87
CA LEU A 168 -0.19 0.91 6.47
C LEU A 168 0.66 0.53 7.69
N HIS A 169 1.56 -0.43 7.51
CA HIS A 169 2.70 -0.61 8.40
C HIS A 169 3.94 -0.01 7.73
N PRO A 170 4.61 0.99 8.35
CA PRO A 170 5.84 1.52 7.82
C PRO A 170 6.89 0.40 7.75
N PHE A 171 7.33 0.08 6.54
CA PHE A 171 8.36 -0.92 6.31
C PHE A 171 9.38 -0.37 5.31
N PRO A 172 10.64 -0.15 5.71
CA PRO A 172 11.68 0.28 4.78
C PRO A 172 12.11 -0.92 3.92
N LEU A 173 11.73 -0.88 2.63
CA LEU A 173 11.87 -2.01 1.71
C LEU A 173 13.32 -2.45 1.47
N GLN A 174 14.30 -1.59 1.76
CA GLN A 174 15.72 -1.97 1.68
C GLN A 174 16.12 -3.09 2.65
N TYR A 175 15.30 -3.37 3.66
CA TYR A 175 15.52 -4.48 4.61
C TYR A 175 14.75 -5.76 4.22
N GLU A 176 13.96 -5.72 3.14
CA GLU A 176 13.22 -6.89 2.66
C GLU A 176 14.20 -8.01 2.27
N TYR A 177 14.09 -9.17 2.93
CA TYR A 177 14.97 -10.33 2.74
C TYR A 177 16.45 -10.10 3.07
N CYS A 178 16.79 -9.04 3.81
CA CYS A 178 18.17 -8.71 4.19
C CYS A 178 18.50 -9.01 5.66
N GLU A 179 17.63 -9.71 6.40
CA GLU A 179 17.87 -10.05 7.80
C GLU A 179 19.10 -10.97 7.95
N PRO A 180 20.11 -10.58 8.76
CA PRO A 180 21.27 -11.42 9.04
C PRO A 180 20.93 -12.54 10.03
N ASP A 181 21.77 -13.57 10.09
CA ASP A 181 21.64 -14.65 11.08
C ASP A 181 21.72 -14.10 12.51
N ALA A 182 20.93 -14.65 13.44
CA ALA A 182 20.87 -14.20 14.83
C ALA A 182 22.21 -14.30 15.58
N GLU A 183 23.13 -15.13 15.10
CA GLU A 183 24.47 -15.30 15.68
C GLU A 183 25.52 -14.38 15.04
N SER A 184 25.15 -13.64 13.98
CA SER A 184 26.08 -12.75 13.29
C SER A 184 26.34 -11.47 14.10
N PRO A 185 27.57 -10.95 14.09
CA PRO A 185 27.90 -9.71 14.79
C PRO A 185 27.17 -8.48 14.23
N GLU A 186 26.60 -8.57 13.03
CA GLU A 186 25.82 -7.52 12.38
C GLU A 186 24.34 -7.49 12.83
N TYR A 187 23.84 -8.52 13.53
CA TYR A 187 22.42 -8.65 13.89
C TYR A 187 21.87 -7.46 14.67
N GLU A 188 22.54 -7.06 15.75
CA GLU A 188 22.09 -5.92 16.58
C GLU A 188 22.14 -4.59 15.79
N ALA A 189 23.19 -4.39 15.00
CA ALA A 189 23.35 -3.18 14.19
C ALA A 189 22.30 -3.08 13.06
N PHE A 190 21.92 -4.23 12.49
CA PHE A 190 20.83 -4.33 11.52
C PHE A 190 19.51 -3.90 12.14
N TRP A 191 19.14 -4.45 13.30
CA TRP A 191 17.88 -4.12 13.97
C TRP A 191 17.83 -2.70 14.53
N GLU A 192 18.97 -2.13 14.93
CA GLU A 192 19.07 -0.71 15.27
C GLU A 192 18.80 0.17 14.04
N SER A 193 19.46 -0.12 12.91
CA SER A 193 19.27 0.64 11.66
C SER A 193 17.84 0.53 11.12
N PHE A 194 17.28 -0.68 11.14
CA PHE A 194 15.90 -0.94 10.76
C PHE A 194 14.91 -0.12 11.58
N ARG A 195 15.05 -0.10 12.92
CA ARG A 195 14.18 0.68 13.81
C ARG A 195 14.24 2.17 13.51
N LEU A 196 15.44 2.71 13.29
CA LEU A 196 15.61 4.13 12.94
C LEU A 196 14.94 4.47 11.61
N ASP A 197 15.04 3.60 10.62
CA ASP A 197 14.41 3.84 9.31
C ASP A 197 12.88 3.65 9.36
N VAL A 198 12.37 2.70 10.15
CA VAL A 198 10.93 2.59 10.46
C VAL A 198 10.42 3.88 11.11
N GLU A 199 11.15 4.44 12.07
CA GLU A 199 10.77 5.68 12.75
C GLU A 199 10.74 6.86 11.76
N LYS A 200 11.77 7.02 10.93
CA LYS A 200 11.80 8.06 9.87
C LYS A 200 10.62 7.92 8.93
N LEU A 201 10.31 6.70 8.48
CA LEU A 201 9.21 6.44 7.56
C LEU A 201 7.85 6.67 8.22
N SER A 202 7.71 6.30 9.49
CA SER A 202 6.50 6.59 10.29
C SER A 202 6.27 8.10 10.38
N ASN A 203 7.32 8.86 10.73
CA ASN A 203 7.25 10.32 10.80
C ASN A 203 6.88 10.95 9.46
N PHE A 204 7.41 10.42 8.35
CA PHE A 204 7.02 10.83 7.01
C PHE A 204 5.52 10.64 6.77
N TYR A 205 4.97 9.45 7.04
CA TYR A 205 3.53 9.20 6.86
C TYR A 205 2.65 10.02 7.81
N CYS A 206 3.08 10.24 9.06
CA CYS A 206 2.37 11.10 10.00
C CYS A 206 2.33 12.56 9.52
N TYR A 207 3.43 13.08 8.96
CA TYR A 207 3.54 14.47 8.53
C TYR A 207 2.89 14.72 7.16
N GLU A 208 3.26 13.95 6.15
CA GLU A 208 2.81 14.16 4.76
C GLU A 208 1.37 13.67 4.53
N PHE A 209 0.98 12.60 5.21
CA PHE A 209 -0.33 11.96 5.04
C PHE A 209 -1.24 12.12 6.26
N GLY A 210 -0.79 12.78 7.34
CA GLY A 210 -1.63 12.98 8.53
C GLY A 210 -1.98 11.67 9.26
N CYS A 211 -1.25 10.58 9.01
CA CYS A 211 -1.52 9.30 9.63
C CYS A 211 -1.30 9.34 11.15
N LYS A 212 -2.04 8.48 11.86
CA LYS A 212 -1.93 8.32 13.31
C LYS A 212 -1.94 6.84 13.67
N SER A 213 -1.28 6.50 14.77
CA SER A 213 -1.39 5.16 15.31
C SER A 213 -2.72 4.99 16.06
N PRO A 214 -3.46 3.88 15.85
CA PRO A 214 -4.67 3.58 16.60
C PRO A 214 -4.41 3.12 18.03
N SER A 215 -3.16 2.74 18.38
CA SER A 215 -2.78 2.28 19.71
C SER A 215 -1.30 2.52 19.97
N VAL A 216 -0.91 2.77 21.22
CA VAL A 216 0.49 2.98 21.62
C VAL A 216 1.38 1.77 21.32
N ASP A 217 0.79 0.57 21.34
CA ASP A 217 1.51 -0.69 21.19
C ASP A 217 1.59 -1.19 19.73
N GLU A 218 0.93 -0.50 18.79
CA GLU A 218 0.84 -0.92 17.39
C GLU A 218 1.60 0.07 16.50
N SER A 219 2.45 -0.45 15.61
CA SER A 219 3.12 0.35 14.57
C SER A 219 2.22 0.64 13.36
N LEU A 220 0.96 0.21 13.42
CA LEU A 220 -0.04 0.46 12.39
C LEU A 220 -0.31 1.96 12.32
N LEU A 221 -0.31 2.52 11.11
CA LEU A 221 -0.70 3.90 10.86
C LEU A 221 -1.98 3.92 10.04
N ILE A 222 -2.94 4.73 10.46
CA ILE A 222 -4.24 4.89 9.79
C ILE A 222 -4.59 6.37 9.60
N ASN A 223 -5.39 6.65 8.58
CA ASN A 223 -6.07 7.93 8.43
C ASN A 223 -7.37 7.76 7.63
N ALA A 224 -8.27 8.73 7.75
CA ALA A 224 -9.49 8.79 6.94
C ALA A 224 -9.23 9.44 5.57
N PHE A 225 -9.98 9.00 4.56
CA PHE A 225 -10.10 9.72 3.30
C PHE A 225 -11.01 10.94 3.43
N SER A 226 -10.92 11.87 2.47
CA SER A 226 -11.80 13.05 2.43
C SER A 226 -13.28 12.64 2.42
N GLY A 227 -14.10 13.36 3.19
CA GLY A 227 -15.51 13.02 3.44
C GLY A 227 -15.73 12.05 4.61
N TRP A 228 -14.66 11.59 5.26
CA TRP A 228 -14.72 10.76 6.46
C TRP A 228 -13.96 11.39 7.62
N GLN A 229 -14.42 11.11 8.83
CA GLN A 229 -13.82 11.53 10.08
C GLN A 229 -13.32 10.31 10.84
N LEU A 230 -12.02 10.28 11.10
CA LEU A 230 -11.36 9.29 11.94
C LEU A 230 -11.28 9.80 13.38
N ASN A 231 -11.85 9.04 14.32
CA ASN A 231 -11.71 9.29 15.75
C ASN A 231 -10.88 8.17 16.36
N ILE A 232 -9.84 8.54 17.11
CA ILE A 232 -8.98 7.61 17.85
C ILE A 232 -9.00 8.03 19.32
N ASP A 233 -9.30 7.08 20.19
CA ASP A 233 -9.23 7.25 21.63
C ASP A 233 -8.63 6.01 22.31
N ARG A 234 -8.65 5.96 23.64
CA ARG A 234 -8.10 4.85 24.43
C ARG A 234 -8.78 3.50 24.20
N PHE A 235 -9.98 3.48 23.62
CA PHE A 235 -10.75 2.27 23.34
C PHE A 235 -10.51 1.74 21.93
N GLY A 236 -9.86 2.53 21.07
CA GLY A 236 -9.53 2.16 19.70
C GLY A 236 -9.90 3.27 18.72
N TRP A 237 -10.28 2.86 17.51
CA TRP A 237 -10.65 3.79 16.44
C TRP A 237 -12.05 3.53 15.88
N THR A 238 -12.66 4.61 15.38
CA THR A 238 -13.90 4.59 14.59
C THR A 238 -13.76 5.52 13.39
N VAL A 239 -14.47 5.20 12.30
CA VAL A 239 -14.55 6.05 11.11
C VAL A 239 -16.00 6.24 10.69
N VAL A 240 -16.40 7.50 10.54
CA VAL A 240 -17.77 7.92 10.23
C VAL A 240 -17.77 8.94 9.08
N LEU A 241 -18.88 9.10 8.38
CA LEU A 241 -19.01 10.15 7.37
C LEU A 241 -18.94 11.52 8.04
N SER A 242 -18.17 12.43 7.45
CA SER A 242 -18.13 13.83 7.89
C SER A 242 -19.42 14.53 7.48
N GLU A 243 -20.07 15.22 8.42
CA GLU A 243 -21.27 16.05 8.17
C GLU A 243 -20.97 17.28 7.31
#